data_AF-G0JPJ1-F1
#
_entry.id   AF-G0JPJ1-F1
#
_cell.length_a   1.000
_cell.length_b   1.000
_cell.length_c   1.000
_cell.angle_alpha   90.00
_cell.angle_beta   90.00
_cell.angle_gamma   90.00
#
_symmetry.space_group_name_H-M   'P 1'
#
loop_
_entity.id
_entity.type
_entity.pdbx_description
1 polymer ?
#
loop_
_entity_poly.entity_id
_entity_poly.type
_entity_poly.pdbx_seq_one_letter_code
_entity_poly.pdbx_strand_id
1 'polypeptide(L)' 'MEVIHKDAQGITIRFDKKDLAKIAEPIVKNAESFAKDTLDIVYLLAEQDYRTDDHFEQPPHVFD' A
#
# COMPACT_ATOMS: atom_id res chain seq x y z
N MET A 1 0.37 18.33 -23.85
CA MET A 1 1.21 19.12 -22.92
C MET A 1 1.84 20.27 -23.70
N GLU A 2 1.69 21.51 -23.23
CA GLU A 2 2.12 22.72 -23.94
C GLU A 2 2.73 23.72 -22.95
N VAL A 3 3.81 24.40 -23.34
CA VAL A 3 4.39 25.48 -22.53
C VAL A 3 3.67 26.77 -22.88
N ILE A 4 2.93 27.33 -21.92
CA ILE A 4 2.12 28.55 -22.13
C ILE A 4 2.98 29.80 -21.95
N HIS A 5 3.92 29.74 -21.00
CA HIS A 5 4.74 30.87 -20.62
C HIS A 5 6.09 30.39 -20.11
N LYS A 6 7.16 31.05 -20.52
CA LYS A 6 8.51 30.80 -20.04
C LYS A 6 9.22 32.15 -19.92
N ASP A 7 9.58 32.50 -18.70
CA ASP A 7 10.38 33.68 -18.39
C ASP A 7 11.60 33.29 -17.55
N ALA A 8 12.35 34.29 -17.08
CA ALA A 8 13.55 34.07 -16.25
C ALA A 8 13.23 33.55 -14.83
N GLN A 9 11.96 33.60 -14.39
CA GLN A 9 11.53 33.23 -13.04
C GLN A 9 10.78 31.89 -13.00
N GLY A 10 10.25 31.41 -14.13
CA GLY A 10 9.60 30.11 -14.17
C GLY A 10 9.07 29.67 -15.55
N ILE A 11 8.52 28.46 -15.55
CA ILE A 11 7.87 27.85 -16.72
C ILE A 11 6.47 27.41 -16.31
N THR A 12 5.47 27.89 -17.04
CA THR A 12 4.07 27.48 -16.89
C THR A 12 3.72 26.50 -17.99
N ILE A 13 3.36 25.28 -17.59
CA ILE A 13 3.02 24.18 -18.51
C ILE A 13 1.52 23.88 -18.38
N ARG A 14 0.80 23.87 -19.50
CA ARG A 14 -0.57 23.35 -19.59
C ARG A 14 -0.53 21.85 -19.83
N PHE A 15 -1.26 21.13 -19.01
CA PHE A 15 -1.54 19.73 -19.23
C PHE A 15 -2.98 19.56 -19.68
N ASP A 16 -3.18 18.83 -20.77
CA ASP A 16 -4.50 18.34 -21.12
C ASP A 16 -4.92 17.27 -20.12
N LYS A 17 -6.22 17.17 -19.84
CA LYS A 17 -6.77 16.19 -18.89
C LYS A 17 -6.31 14.75 -19.19
N LYS A 18 -6.15 14.41 -20.47
CA LYS A 18 -5.67 13.09 -20.93
C LYS A 18 -4.21 12.83 -20.57
N ASP A 19 -3.36 13.86 -20.62
CA ASP A 19 -1.95 13.73 -20.25
C ASP A 19 -1.78 13.65 -18.74
N LEU A 20 -2.60 14.41 -18.00
CA LEU A 20 -2.64 14.38 -16.54
C LEU A 20 -3.14 13.02 -16.02
N ALA A 21 -4.14 12.43 -16.70
CA ALA A 21 -4.63 11.09 -16.40
C ALA A 21 -3.53 10.02 -16.53
N LYS A 22 -2.68 10.07 -17.57
CA LYS A 22 -1.57 9.13 -17.74
C LYS A 22 -0.55 9.16 -16.60
N ILE A 23 -0.41 10.31 -15.92
CA ILE A 23 0.48 10.47 -14.76
C ILE A 23 -0.23 9.98 -13.49
N ALA A 24 -1.50 10.36 -13.31
CA ALA A 24 -2.24 10.06 -12.09
C ALA A 24 -2.69 8.59 -11.99
N GLU A 25 -3.09 7.97 -13.11
CA GLU A 25 -3.65 6.61 -13.16
C GLU A 25 -2.72 5.52 -12.60
N PRO A 26 -1.41 5.44 -12.94
CA PRO A 26 -0.51 4.48 -12.31
C PRO A 26 -0.29 4.76 -10.82
N ILE A 27 -0.32 6.03 -10.39
CA ILE A 27 -0.20 6.39 -8.97
C ILE A 27 -1.41 5.87 -8.19
N VAL A 28 -2.62 6.11 -8.72
CA VAL A 28 -3.87 5.64 -8.10
C VAL A 28 -3.91 4.11 -8.07
N LYS A 29 -3.55 3.46 -9.18
CA LYS A 29 -3.51 1.99 -9.26
C LYS A 29 -2.55 1.37 -8.25
N ASN A 30 -1.35 1.94 -8.11
CA ASN A 30 -0.35 1.45 -7.16
C ASN A 30 -0.73 1.78 -5.72
N ALA A 31 -1.43 2.90 -5.46
CA ALA A 31 -1.92 3.24 -4.14
C ALA A 31 -2.99 2.23 -3.65
N GLU A 32 -3.86 1.78 -4.55
CA GLU A 32 -4.86 0.75 -4.24
C GLU A 32 -4.20 -0.59 -3.90
N SER A 33 -3.22 -1.02 -4.70
CA SER A 33 -2.42 -2.24 -4.40
C SER A 33 -1.66 -2.10 -3.08
N PHE A 34 -1.02 -0.97 -2.84
CA PHE A 34 -0.28 -0.72 -1.61
C PHE A 34 -1.18 -0.80 -0.36
N ALA A 35 -2.38 -0.22 -0.44
CA ALA A 35 -3.34 -0.28 0.67
C ALA A 35 -3.77 -1.72 0.97
N LYS A 36 -4.05 -2.50 -0.08
CA LYS A 36 -4.39 -3.93 0.05
C LYS A 36 -3.23 -4.73 0.65
N ASP A 37 -2.04 -4.61 0.09
CA ASP A 37 -0.86 -5.35 0.55
C ASP A 37 -0.53 -5.02 2.02
N THR A 38 -0.72 -3.76 2.42
CA THR A 38 -0.56 -3.33 3.82
C THR A 38 -1.57 -4.02 4.73
N LEU A 39 -2.84 -4.10 4.33
CA LEU A 39 -3.87 -4.80 5.10
C LEU A 39 -3.57 -6.30 5.21
N ASP A 40 -3.14 -6.93 4.12
CA ASP A 40 -2.77 -8.35 4.09
C ASP A 40 -1.62 -8.64 5.09
N ILE A 41 -0.62 -7.76 5.15
CA ILE A 41 0.47 -7.86 6.15
C ILE A 41 -0.07 -7.76 7.58
N VAL A 42 -0.98 -6.83 7.86
CA VAL A 42 -1.57 -6.67 9.20
C VAL A 42 -2.31 -7.94 9.62
N TYR A 43 -3.07 -8.55 8.72
CA TYR A 43 -3.75 -9.82 9.00
C TYR A 43 -2.77 -10.97 9.26
N LEU A 44 -1.71 -11.09 8.47
CA LEU A 44 -0.68 -12.11 8.70
C LEU A 44 0.00 -11.96 10.06
N LEU A 45 0.28 -10.72 10.48
CA LEU A 45 0.84 -10.45 11.81
C LEU A 45 -0.14 -10.81 12.93
N ALA A 46 -1.43 -10.51 12.76
CA ALA A 46 -2.47 -10.88 13.72
C ALA A 46 -2.66 -12.40 13.84
N GLU A 47 -2.61 -13.14 12.73
CA GLU A 47 -2.64 -14.60 12.73
C GLU A 47 -1.41 -15.20 13.41
N GLN A 48 -0.23 -14.61 13.17
CA GLN A 48 1.00 -15.04 13.82
C GLN A 48 0.91 -14.86 15.33
N ASP A 49 0.40 -13.70 15.79
CA ASP A 49 0.19 -13.41 17.21
C ASP A 49 -0.73 -14.45 17.88
N TYR A 50 -1.87 -14.76 17.25
CA TYR A 50 -2.81 -15.79 17.72
C TYR A 50 -2.17 -17.18 17.81
N ARG A 51 -1.29 -17.54 16.87
CA ARG A 51 -0.57 -18.82 16.89
C ARG A 51 0.48 -18.89 17.99
N THR A 52 1.14 -17.79 18.30
CA THR A 52 2.11 -17.72 19.40
C THR A 52 1.47 -17.74 20.78
N ASP A 53 0.21 -17.32 20.88
CA ASP A 53 -0.58 -17.33 22.11
C ASP A 53 -1.27 -18.69 22.37
N ASP A 54 -1.05 -19.69 21.51
CA ASP A 54 -1.57 -21.05 21.69
C ASP A 54 -0.82 -21.78 22.81
N HIS A 55 -1.26 -21.51 24.05
CA HIS A 55 -0.83 -22.17 25.29
C HIS A 55 -1.40 -23.59 25.40
N PHE A 56 -1.33 -24.39 24.33
CA PHE A 56 -1.74 -25.79 24.41
C PHE A 56 -0.77 -26.57 25.32
N GLU A 57 -1.10 -26.62 26.60
CA GLU A 57 -0.44 -27.49 27.57
C GLU A 57 -1.00 -28.91 27.43
N GLN A 58 -0.14 -29.86 27.04
CA GLN A 58 -0.53 -31.27 27.09
C GLN A 58 -0.79 -31.63 28.56
N PRO A 59 -1.94 -32.23 28.88
CA PRO A 59 -2.23 -32.63 30.25
C PRO A 59 -1.16 -33.64 30.72
N PRO A 60 -0.76 -33.58 32.00
CA PRO A 60 0.27 -34.48 32.53
C PRO A 60 -0.16 -35.93 32.30
N HIS A 61 0.75 -36.72 31.72
CA HIS A 61 0.50 -38.12 31.42
C HIS A 61 0.11 -38.87 32.70
N VAL A 62 -1.08 -39.46 32.71
CA VAL A 62 -1.66 -40.22 33.85
C VAL A 62 -0.98 -41.56 34.14
N PHE A 63 0.23 -41.77 33.61
CA PHE A 63 0.98 -43.02 33.74
C PHE A 63 2.38 -42.76 34.28
N ASP A 64 2.44 -42.27 35.52
CA ASP A 64 3.54 -42.52 36.47
C ASP A 64 3.00 -43.37 37.64
#